data_AF-A0A8H8UGG9-F1
#
_entry.id   AF-A0A8H8UGG9-F1
#
_cell.length_a   1.000
_cell.length_b   1.000
_cell.length_c   1.000
_cell.angle_alpha   90.00
_cell.angle_beta   90.00
_cell.angle_gamma   90.00
#
_symmetry.space_group_name_H-M   'P 1'
#
loop_
_entity.id
_entity.type
_entity.pdbx_description
1 polymer ?
#
loop_
_entity_poly.entity_id
_entity_poly.type
_entity_poly.pdbx_seq_one_letter_code
_entity_poly.pdbx_strand_id
1 'polypeptide(L)'
;MFASARKAAKSKISSKGISSDEVLTLSPQCLPERYSLSQLSDGLELSKGKEDDLQNLLILDSCLSNSDRLERENGDDENIKRLSLWISKAIHPDKTLNGQDEISDGMPSSTSSTSLTDIYIASRGMVLSLTHHKAALGLESLQILIAQLSYPRPSAIDPKIIITLITFSSTMDPWTTPAILSRSTSLLSLYTSQTHTQDLIITLLNTFIRPLFSHSKPSTVTSSGRKAMPSSAPLPKYDVAAERTSKPWKYETVYAVRVLSWVVETSPGEIIAQNWHLFPPPLLTLLDDASTHFRAAGSHLLSTFLPHLTSKLLKQSGIGEVFEDALLPTLLYLPNLTPVDESLLLLSSAYAALGVLCDVRYEVGEKARSEFLDRVMRGGVFMGYHHASEHPAIVQLLLEQTKVLVEKMGIHAVKHLKDLIPILSTTLTDPFAPTNPPLLLSAIHALQTVLLNCWPRISEPKYKIEIIKALSVCWKDVSDSEDMGRLEEVQRELKIAGRLFVNAVEGGVDIRAELRPLVEVNRGVGIMFGVGEGS
;
A
#
# COMPACT_ATOMS: atom_id res chain seq x y z
N MET A 1 -42.30 -13.06 17.94
CA MET A 1 -42.40 -11.59 17.91
C MET A 1 -42.10 -11.02 16.52
N PHE A 2 -40.94 -11.27 15.92
CA PHE A 2 -40.51 -10.63 14.66
C PHE A 2 -40.97 -11.30 13.36
N ALA A 3 -42.06 -12.08 13.36
CA ALA A 3 -42.48 -12.84 12.16
C ALA A 3 -42.89 -11.93 10.99
N SER A 4 -43.63 -10.84 11.28
CA SER A 4 -44.02 -9.82 10.28
C SER A 4 -42.78 -9.09 9.73
N ALA A 5 -41.89 -8.66 10.62
CA ALA A 5 -40.63 -8.00 10.26
C ALA A 5 -39.74 -8.89 9.38
N ARG A 6 -39.61 -10.18 9.70
CA ARG A 6 -38.86 -11.16 8.89
C ARG A 6 -39.46 -11.33 7.49
N LYS A 7 -40.79 -11.41 7.38
CA LYS A 7 -41.46 -11.48 6.07
C LYS A 7 -41.22 -10.23 5.24
N ALA A 8 -41.29 -9.05 5.87
CA ALA A 8 -41.03 -7.77 5.22
C ALA A 8 -39.56 -7.62 4.79
N ALA A 9 -38.61 -7.97 5.66
CA ALA A 9 -37.17 -7.95 5.37
C ALA A 9 -36.83 -8.89 4.20
N LYS A 10 -37.34 -10.12 4.23
CA LYS A 10 -37.16 -11.08 3.12
C LYS A 10 -37.71 -10.53 1.81
N SER A 11 -38.91 -9.95 1.83
CA SER A 11 -39.51 -9.33 0.63
C SER A 11 -38.63 -8.21 0.08
N LYS A 12 -38.13 -7.33 0.95
CA LYS A 12 -37.34 -6.16 0.56
C LYS A 12 -35.94 -6.51 0.07
N ILE A 13 -35.36 -7.59 0.59
CA ILE A 13 -34.07 -8.12 0.11
C ILE A 13 -34.23 -8.92 -1.19
N SER A 14 -35.39 -9.56 -1.40
CA SER A 14 -35.68 -10.33 -2.61
C SER A 14 -36.15 -9.51 -3.82
N SER A 15 -36.58 -8.25 -3.62
CA SER A 15 -36.88 -7.35 -4.73
C SER A 15 -35.60 -7.00 -5.48
N LYS A 16 -35.61 -7.22 -6.80
CA LYS A 16 -34.44 -7.20 -7.70
C LYS A 16 -33.45 -6.05 -7.44
N GLY A 17 -32.18 -6.43 -7.22
CA GLY A 17 -31.00 -5.59 -7.42
C GLY A 17 -30.85 -4.48 -6.41
N ILE A 18 -30.51 -4.82 -5.16
CA ILE A 18 -30.14 -3.83 -4.15
C ILE A 18 -28.87 -3.11 -4.64
N SER A 19 -29.05 -1.87 -5.10
CA SER A 19 -27.93 -0.98 -5.43
C SER A 19 -27.18 -0.65 -4.14
N SER A 20 -25.86 -0.46 -4.20
CA SER A 20 -25.02 -0.09 -3.03
C SER A 20 -25.52 1.15 -2.27
N ASP A 21 -26.30 2.00 -2.95
CA ASP A 21 -26.75 3.29 -2.46
C ASP A 21 -28.20 3.25 -1.91
N GLU A 22 -28.87 2.10 -1.95
CA GLU A 22 -30.25 1.99 -1.48
C GLU A 22 -30.32 1.88 0.05
N VAL A 23 -30.97 2.85 0.69
CA VAL A 23 -31.18 2.84 2.15
C VAL A 23 -32.23 1.79 2.52
N LEU A 24 -31.77 0.68 3.10
CA LEU A 24 -32.64 -0.39 3.57
C LEU A 24 -33.24 -0.04 4.94
N THR A 25 -34.55 0.26 4.98
CA THR A 25 -35.31 0.44 6.24
C THR A 25 -36.65 -0.28 6.18
N LEU A 26 -37.13 -0.83 7.31
CA LEU A 26 -38.47 -1.41 7.39
C LEU A 26 -39.50 -0.37 7.79
N SER A 27 -40.72 -0.51 7.29
CA SER A 27 -41.85 0.32 7.76
C SER A 27 -42.14 0.02 9.24
N PRO A 28 -42.39 1.04 10.08
CA PRO A 28 -42.74 0.85 11.49
C PRO A 28 -43.95 -0.08 11.70
N GLN A 29 -44.85 -0.18 10.71
CA GLN A 29 -46.02 -1.07 10.75
C GLN A 29 -45.65 -2.57 10.75
N CYS A 30 -44.46 -2.92 10.28
CA CYS A 30 -43.97 -4.30 10.26
C CYS A 30 -43.28 -4.69 11.57
N LEU A 31 -42.96 -3.71 12.43
CA LEU A 31 -42.28 -3.90 13.71
C LEU A 31 -43.31 -4.11 14.83
N PRO A 32 -42.95 -4.80 15.92
CA PRO A 32 -43.80 -4.88 17.12
C PRO A 32 -44.11 -3.49 17.67
N GLU A 33 -45.25 -3.34 18.35
CA GLU A 33 -45.64 -2.05 18.96
C GLU A 33 -44.71 -1.65 20.11
N ARG A 34 -44.25 -2.64 20.89
CA ARG A 34 -43.31 -2.49 22.02
C ARG A 34 -42.38 -3.69 22.07
N TYR A 35 -41.12 -3.45 22.41
CA TYR A 35 -40.10 -4.48 22.57
C TYR A 35 -38.95 -3.99 23.44
N SER A 36 -38.22 -4.91 24.06
CA SER A 36 -37.02 -4.60 24.85
C SER A 36 -35.74 -5.11 24.20
N LEU A 37 -34.59 -4.66 24.71
CA LEU A 37 -33.28 -5.10 24.22
C LEU A 37 -33.03 -6.59 24.47
N SER A 38 -33.57 -7.15 25.56
CA SER A 38 -33.52 -8.58 25.86
C SER A 38 -34.24 -9.38 24.76
N GLN A 39 -35.47 -8.97 24.41
CA GLN A 39 -36.27 -9.59 23.34
C GLN A 39 -35.62 -9.46 21.96
N LEU A 40 -34.95 -8.34 21.66
CA LEU A 40 -34.16 -8.18 20.44
C LEU A 40 -32.99 -9.17 20.41
N SER A 41 -32.26 -9.29 21.52
CA SER A 41 -31.11 -10.22 21.62
C SER A 41 -31.53 -11.69 21.44
N ASP A 42 -32.60 -12.12 22.11
CA ASP A 42 -33.10 -13.49 22.04
C ASP A 42 -33.74 -13.78 20.67
N GLY A 43 -34.40 -12.78 20.08
CA GLY A 43 -35.00 -12.89 18.75
C GLY A 43 -33.99 -13.10 17.61
N LEU A 44 -32.75 -12.65 17.79
CA LEU A 44 -31.64 -12.82 16.86
C LEU A 44 -30.93 -14.16 17.03
N GLU A 45 -30.79 -14.66 18.26
CA GLU A 45 -30.12 -15.94 18.56
C GLU A 45 -30.90 -17.18 18.07
N LEU A 46 -32.21 -17.06 17.88
CA LEU A 46 -33.05 -18.14 17.36
C LEU A 46 -32.88 -18.38 15.84
N SER A 47 -32.20 -17.49 15.10
CA SER A 47 -31.85 -17.67 13.69
C SER A 47 -30.39 -18.11 13.54
N LYS A 48 -30.14 -19.43 13.59
CA LYS A 48 -28.78 -20.01 13.53
C LYS A 48 -28.21 -20.19 12.10
N GLY A 49 -28.48 -19.27 11.17
CA GLY A 49 -27.98 -19.36 9.78
C GLY A 49 -27.27 -18.10 9.31
N LYS A 50 -26.06 -18.25 8.73
CA LYS A 50 -25.29 -17.15 8.09
C LYS A 50 -26.05 -16.48 6.91
N GLU A 51 -26.99 -17.19 6.30
CA GLU A 51 -27.80 -16.70 5.16
C GLU A 51 -28.83 -15.62 5.56
N ASP A 52 -29.03 -15.36 6.86
CA ASP A 52 -30.05 -14.43 7.37
C ASP A 52 -29.47 -13.16 8.03
N ASP A 53 -28.14 -12.98 8.01
CA ASP A 53 -27.47 -11.88 8.72
C ASP A 53 -27.95 -10.50 8.24
N LEU A 54 -28.14 -10.31 6.93
CA LEU A 54 -28.62 -9.03 6.39
C LEU A 54 -30.06 -8.74 6.83
N GLN A 55 -30.94 -9.75 6.82
CA GLN A 55 -32.33 -9.61 7.28
C GLN A 55 -32.35 -9.26 8.77
N ASN A 56 -31.56 -9.96 9.57
CA ASN A 56 -31.44 -9.75 11.00
C ASN A 56 -30.88 -8.36 11.33
N LEU A 57 -29.85 -7.90 10.62
CA LEU A 57 -29.32 -6.53 10.75
C LEU A 57 -30.36 -5.49 10.35
N LEU A 58 -31.11 -5.71 9.28
CA LEU A 58 -32.17 -4.80 8.84
C LEU A 58 -33.30 -4.69 9.87
N ILE A 59 -33.71 -5.81 10.46
CA ILE A 59 -34.73 -5.81 11.53
C ILE A 59 -34.19 -5.09 12.76
N LEU A 60 -32.95 -5.41 13.17
CA LEU A 60 -32.31 -4.80 14.34
C LEU A 60 -32.18 -3.28 14.17
N ASP A 61 -31.61 -2.84 13.06
CA ASP A 61 -31.43 -1.42 12.74
C ASP A 61 -32.76 -0.67 12.69
N SER A 62 -33.78 -1.27 12.08
CA SER A 62 -35.13 -0.69 12.03
C SER A 62 -35.75 -0.60 13.43
N CYS A 63 -35.53 -1.59 14.30
CA CYS A 63 -36.00 -1.51 15.69
C CYS A 63 -35.25 -0.41 16.45
N LEU A 64 -33.92 -0.40 16.41
CA LEU A 64 -33.11 0.61 17.12
C LEU A 64 -33.41 2.04 16.67
N SER A 65 -33.72 2.23 15.39
CA SER A 65 -34.11 3.54 14.84
C SER A 65 -35.50 4.02 15.32
N ASN A 66 -36.39 3.11 15.71
CA ASN A 66 -37.72 3.43 16.27
C ASN A 66 -37.68 3.37 17.80
N SER A 67 -36.86 4.25 18.38
CA SER A 67 -36.60 4.31 19.84
C SER A 67 -37.85 4.59 20.69
N ASP A 68 -38.91 5.14 20.10
CA ASP A 68 -40.23 5.35 20.73
C ASP A 68 -40.91 4.05 21.16
N ARG A 69 -40.56 2.94 20.53
CA ARG A 69 -41.12 1.61 20.80
C ARG A 69 -40.22 0.73 21.67
N LEU A 70 -39.02 1.21 22.00
CA LEU A 70 -38.03 0.47 22.77
C LEU A 70 -38.25 0.70 24.27
N GLU A 71 -38.62 -0.36 24.98
CA GLU A 71 -38.76 -0.34 26.44
C GLU A 71 -37.41 -0.65 27.11
N ARG A 72 -36.97 0.25 28.00
CA ARG A 72 -35.72 0.11 28.77
C ARG A 72 -35.94 -0.79 29.98
N GLU A 73 -35.07 -1.77 30.16
CA GLU A 73 -35.13 -2.77 31.23
C GLU A 73 -33.87 -2.75 32.11
N ASN A 74 -33.98 -3.31 33.32
CA ASN A 74 -32.80 -3.58 34.13
C ASN A 74 -31.94 -4.66 33.46
N GLY A 75 -30.65 -4.38 33.24
CA GLY A 75 -29.74 -5.29 32.53
C GLY A 75 -29.54 -4.96 31.03
N ASP A 76 -30.06 -3.83 30.57
CA ASP A 76 -29.85 -3.33 29.20
C ASP A 76 -28.37 -3.27 28.81
N ASP A 77 -27.46 -2.95 29.72
CA ASP A 77 -26.01 -2.88 29.42
C ASP A 77 -25.44 -4.21 28.92
N GLU A 78 -25.87 -5.34 29.49
CA GLU A 78 -25.43 -6.67 29.06
C GLU A 78 -26.05 -7.02 27.70
N ASN A 79 -27.32 -6.65 27.47
CA ASN A 79 -27.97 -6.84 26.18
C ASN A 79 -27.33 -5.97 25.09
N ILE A 80 -26.96 -4.72 25.41
CA ILE A 80 -26.20 -3.84 24.51
C ILE A 80 -24.89 -4.50 24.13
N LYS A 81 -24.12 -4.98 25.11
CA LYS A 81 -22.85 -5.67 24.86
C LYS A 81 -23.03 -6.92 23.99
N ARG A 82 -24.03 -7.76 24.30
CA ARG A 82 -24.37 -8.97 23.54
C ARG A 82 -24.75 -8.65 22.09
N LEU A 83 -25.59 -7.64 21.88
CA LEU A 83 -26.00 -7.17 20.55
C LEU A 83 -24.80 -6.58 19.78
N SER A 84 -23.97 -5.75 20.42
CA SER A 84 -22.77 -5.19 19.79
C SER A 84 -21.80 -6.28 19.33
N LEU A 85 -21.57 -7.31 20.16
CA LEU A 85 -20.74 -8.46 19.79
C LEU A 85 -21.33 -9.27 18.64
N TRP A 86 -22.65 -9.46 18.62
CA TRP A 86 -23.34 -10.13 17.52
C TRP A 86 -23.22 -9.33 16.20
N ILE A 87 -23.49 -8.02 16.24
CA ILE A 87 -23.35 -7.13 15.08
C ILE A 87 -21.93 -7.19 14.54
N SER A 88 -20.94 -7.05 15.42
CA SER A 88 -19.52 -7.15 15.07
C SER A 88 -19.18 -8.40 14.28
N LYS A 89 -19.71 -9.56 14.70
CA LYS A 89 -19.53 -10.82 13.98
C LYS A 89 -20.27 -10.85 12.63
N ALA A 90 -21.47 -10.29 12.57
CA ALA A 90 -22.35 -10.34 11.40
C ALA A 90 -21.88 -9.46 10.24
N ILE A 91 -21.18 -8.35 10.53
CA ILE A 91 -20.77 -7.38 9.51
C ILE A 91 -19.35 -7.57 8.98
N HIS A 92 -18.55 -8.46 9.58
CA HIS A 92 -17.19 -8.69 9.08
C HIS A 92 -17.18 -9.17 7.62
N PRO A 93 -16.28 -8.64 6.78
CA PRO A 93 -16.02 -9.19 5.45
C PRO A 93 -15.63 -10.67 5.55
N ASP A 94 -16.29 -11.54 4.78
CA ASP A 94 -16.05 -13.00 4.76
C ASP A 94 -15.15 -13.40 3.57
N LYS A 95 -14.63 -14.64 3.61
CA LYS A 95 -13.78 -15.25 2.59
C LYS A 95 -14.36 -15.28 1.18
N THR A 96 -15.68 -15.14 1.04
CA THR A 96 -16.39 -15.10 -0.24
C THR A 96 -15.90 -13.95 -1.13
N LEU A 97 -15.35 -12.87 -0.55
CA LEU A 97 -14.75 -11.76 -1.29
C LEU A 97 -13.52 -12.16 -2.13
N ASN A 98 -12.85 -13.26 -1.80
CA ASN A 98 -11.73 -13.77 -2.57
C ASN A 98 -12.19 -14.48 -3.86
N GLY A 99 -13.48 -14.88 -3.95
CA GLY A 99 -14.10 -15.44 -5.17
C GLY A 99 -13.55 -16.79 -5.66
N GLN A 100 -12.68 -17.45 -4.90
CA GLN A 100 -12.02 -18.69 -5.35
C GLN A 100 -12.69 -19.99 -4.87
N ASP A 101 -13.80 -19.93 -4.12
CA ASP A 101 -14.52 -21.11 -3.61
C ASP A 101 -15.63 -21.57 -4.56
N GLU A 102 -16.08 -20.75 -5.51
CA GLU A 102 -17.18 -21.10 -6.44
C GLU A 102 -16.76 -21.99 -7.63
N ILE A 103 -15.45 -22.25 -7.81
CA ILE A 103 -14.96 -23.02 -8.96
C ILE A 103 -15.04 -24.54 -8.73
N SER A 104 -15.18 -25.02 -7.48
CA SER A 104 -15.15 -26.47 -7.21
C SER A 104 -16.52 -27.16 -7.17
N ASP A 105 -17.62 -26.46 -6.87
CA ASP A 105 -18.92 -27.09 -6.67
C ASP A 105 -19.97 -26.62 -7.70
N GLY A 106 -19.95 -27.27 -8.87
CA GLY A 106 -21.12 -27.43 -9.76
C GLY A 106 -21.49 -26.21 -10.61
N MET A 107 -20.80 -25.99 -11.74
CA MET A 107 -21.32 -25.11 -12.79
C MET A 107 -22.31 -25.84 -13.71
N PRO A 108 -23.49 -25.25 -14.02
CA PRO A 108 -24.33 -25.71 -15.11
C PRO A 108 -23.63 -25.46 -16.44
N SER A 109 -23.69 -26.45 -17.33
CA SER A 109 -23.33 -26.28 -18.74
C SER A 109 -24.31 -25.30 -19.40
N SER A 110 -24.02 -24.00 -19.41
CA SER A 110 -24.82 -23.01 -20.13
C SER A 110 -24.05 -22.36 -21.28
N THR A 111 -24.62 -22.55 -22.46
CA THR A 111 -24.33 -22.00 -23.77
C THR A 111 -24.62 -20.50 -23.87
N SER A 112 -23.77 -19.64 -23.30
CA SER A 112 -23.81 -18.19 -23.54
C SER A 112 -22.41 -17.59 -23.64
N SER A 113 -22.23 -16.64 -24.57
CA SER A 113 -20.97 -15.98 -24.96
C SER A 113 -20.40 -15.00 -23.92
N THR A 114 -20.72 -15.17 -22.64
CA THR A 114 -20.24 -14.32 -21.54
C THR A 114 -18.93 -14.92 -21.03
N SER A 115 -17.87 -14.13 -20.93
CA SER A 115 -16.58 -14.65 -20.48
C SER A 115 -16.65 -15.07 -19.01
N LEU A 116 -15.88 -16.10 -18.62
CA LEU A 116 -15.76 -16.52 -17.21
C LEU A 116 -15.31 -15.37 -16.29
N THR A 117 -14.55 -14.43 -16.84
CA THR A 117 -14.10 -13.21 -16.16
C THR A 117 -15.27 -12.29 -15.83
N ASP A 118 -16.22 -12.10 -16.75
CA ASP A 118 -17.38 -11.24 -16.53
C ASP A 118 -18.29 -11.81 -15.43
N ILE A 119 -18.44 -13.13 -15.38
CA ILE A 119 -19.19 -13.84 -14.34
C ILE A 119 -18.52 -13.65 -12.98
N TYR A 120 -17.19 -13.80 -12.91
CA TYR A 120 -16.43 -13.59 -11.67
C TYR A 120 -16.54 -12.15 -11.15
N ILE A 121 -16.40 -11.16 -12.05
CA ILE A 121 -16.53 -9.74 -11.70
C ILE A 121 -17.93 -9.44 -11.17
N ALA A 122 -18.98 -9.97 -11.83
CA ALA A 122 -20.36 -9.79 -11.39
C ALA A 122 -20.63 -10.44 -10.02
N SER A 123 -20.15 -11.68 -9.79
CA SER A 123 -20.25 -12.38 -8.51
C SER A 123 -19.56 -11.58 -7.39
N ARG A 124 -18.32 -11.15 -7.61
CA ARG A 124 -17.56 -10.34 -6.66
C ARG A 124 -18.24 -9.00 -6.36
N GLY A 125 -18.78 -8.33 -7.38
CA GLY A 125 -19.53 -7.08 -7.20
C GLY A 125 -20.79 -7.27 -6.33
N MET A 126 -21.50 -8.38 -6.49
CA MET A 126 -22.68 -8.72 -5.68
C MET A 126 -22.30 -8.99 -4.21
N VAL A 127 -21.24 -9.77 -3.97
CA VAL A 127 -20.73 -10.04 -2.61
C VAL A 127 -20.28 -8.74 -1.93
N LEU A 128 -19.64 -7.84 -2.70
CA LEU A 128 -19.19 -6.55 -2.18
C LEU A 128 -20.37 -5.65 -1.78
N SER A 129 -21.38 -5.53 -2.64
CA SER A 129 -22.61 -4.79 -2.34
C SER A 129 -23.28 -5.32 -1.08
N LEU A 130 -23.41 -6.65 -0.94
CA LEU A 130 -23.96 -7.27 0.27
C LEU A 130 -23.14 -6.89 1.52
N THR A 131 -21.81 -6.90 1.41
CA THR A 131 -20.91 -6.52 2.51
C THR A 131 -21.10 -5.05 2.90
N HIS A 132 -21.24 -4.15 1.92
CA HIS A 132 -21.52 -2.73 2.18
C HIS A 132 -22.83 -2.53 2.92
N HIS A 133 -23.91 -3.21 2.52
CA HIS A 133 -25.20 -3.12 3.20
C HIS A 133 -25.16 -3.63 4.65
N LYS A 134 -24.52 -4.79 4.86
CA LYS A 134 -24.33 -5.34 6.21
C LYS A 134 -23.57 -4.34 7.09
N ALA A 135 -22.45 -3.82 6.60
CA ALA A 135 -21.62 -2.85 7.31
C ALA A 135 -22.38 -1.54 7.61
N ALA A 136 -23.14 -1.01 6.64
CA ALA A 136 -23.90 0.21 6.81
C ALA A 136 -24.96 0.09 7.92
N LEU A 137 -25.75 -0.99 7.91
CA LEU A 137 -26.78 -1.26 8.93
C LEU A 137 -26.15 -1.56 10.29
N GLY A 138 -25.11 -2.40 10.34
CA GLY A 138 -24.50 -2.77 11.61
C GLY A 138 -23.75 -1.62 12.27
N LEU A 139 -23.03 -0.78 11.52
CA LEU A 139 -22.36 0.39 12.11
C LEU A 139 -23.36 1.43 12.61
N GLU A 140 -24.49 1.62 11.92
CA GLU A 140 -25.58 2.50 12.41
C GLU A 140 -26.21 1.93 13.69
N SER A 141 -26.49 0.63 13.71
CA SER A 141 -26.96 -0.07 14.92
C SER A 141 -25.97 0.04 16.09
N LEU A 142 -24.67 -0.09 15.84
CA LEU A 142 -23.62 0.12 16.85
C LEU A 142 -23.58 1.57 17.32
N GLN A 143 -23.75 2.55 16.43
CA GLN A 143 -23.85 3.96 16.79
C GLN A 143 -25.01 4.21 17.76
N ILE A 144 -26.19 3.65 17.50
CA ILE A 144 -27.34 3.79 18.40
C ILE A 144 -27.06 3.12 19.75
N LEU A 145 -26.63 1.85 19.75
CA LEU A 145 -26.37 1.08 20.97
C LEU A 145 -25.30 1.74 21.86
N ILE A 146 -24.19 2.17 21.27
CA ILE A 146 -23.02 2.67 21.99
C ILE A 146 -23.13 4.15 22.32
N ALA A 147 -23.55 4.99 21.37
CA ALA A 147 -23.52 6.43 21.54
C ALA A 147 -24.79 6.98 22.19
N GLN A 148 -25.95 6.34 21.95
CA GLN A 148 -27.26 6.84 22.36
C GLN A 148 -27.87 6.04 23.53
N LEU A 149 -27.80 4.71 23.49
CA LEU A 149 -28.49 3.86 24.48
C LEU A 149 -27.65 3.52 25.71
N SER A 150 -26.32 3.50 25.60
CA SER A 150 -25.41 3.25 26.73
C SER A 150 -25.28 4.49 27.62
N TYR A 151 -25.82 4.44 28.84
CA TYR A 151 -25.72 5.54 29.81
C TYR A 151 -25.58 5.03 31.26
N PRO A 152 -24.49 5.38 31.98
CA PRO A 152 -23.31 6.12 31.49
C PRO A 152 -22.55 5.30 30.44
N ARG A 153 -21.96 5.98 29.44
CA ARG A 153 -21.18 5.29 28.41
C ARG A 153 -19.95 4.63 29.05
N PRO A 154 -19.66 3.35 28.75
CA PRO A 154 -18.50 2.68 29.31
C PRO A 154 -17.21 3.35 28.83
N SER A 155 -16.18 3.37 29.68
CA SER A 155 -14.86 3.92 29.34
C SER A 155 -14.06 3.03 28.40
N ALA A 156 -14.46 1.76 28.27
CA ALA A 156 -13.82 0.77 27.41
C ALA A 156 -14.87 -0.20 26.85
N ILE A 157 -14.65 -0.68 25.63
CA ILE A 157 -15.47 -1.69 24.95
C ILE A 157 -14.66 -2.95 24.65
N ASP A 158 -15.35 -4.03 24.31
CA ASP A 158 -14.71 -5.30 23.98
C ASP A 158 -13.76 -5.14 22.76
N PRO A 159 -12.52 -5.67 22.82
CA PRO A 159 -11.58 -5.60 21.70
C PRO A 159 -12.14 -6.12 20.37
N LYS A 160 -13.10 -7.06 20.38
CA LYS A 160 -13.76 -7.54 19.16
C LYS A 160 -14.56 -6.45 18.47
N ILE A 161 -15.21 -5.57 19.24
CA ILE A 161 -15.93 -4.41 18.68
C ILE A 161 -14.93 -3.44 18.06
N ILE A 162 -13.81 -3.20 18.74
CA ILE A 162 -12.74 -2.33 18.20
C ILE A 162 -12.18 -2.90 16.89
N ILE A 163 -11.90 -4.20 16.81
CA ILE A 163 -11.46 -4.87 15.58
C ILE A 163 -12.47 -4.65 14.44
N THR A 164 -13.77 -4.76 14.73
CA THR A 164 -14.82 -4.47 13.74
C THR A 164 -14.74 -3.04 13.24
N LEU A 165 -14.56 -2.06 14.13
CA LEU A 165 -14.47 -0.68 13.71
C LEU A 165 -13.19 -0.44 12.87
N ILE A 166 -12.05 -1.00 13.30
CA ILE A 166 -10.78 -0.94 12.54
C ILE A 166 -10.93 -1.55 11.14
N THR A 167 -11.68 -2.63 11.00
CA THR A 167 -11.96 -3.27 9.69
C THR A 167 -12.51 -2.29 8.66
N PHE A 168 -13.21 -1.24 9.10
CA PHE A 168 -13.83 -0.23 8.26
C PHE A 168 -13.12 1.13 8.32
N SER A 169 -11.83 1.18 8.70
CA SER A 169 -11.11 2.44 8.97
C SER A 169 -10.36 3.05 7.77
N SER A 170 -10.51 2.53 6.54
CA SER A 170 -9.89 3.13 5.35
C SER A 170 -10.56 2.68 4.04
N THR A 171 -10.71 3.62 3.10
CA THR A 171 -11.29 3.40 1.76
C THR A 171 -10.36 2.67 0.80
N MET A 172 -9.12 2.36 1.21
CA MET A 172 -8.24 1.48 0.43
C MET A 172 -8.72 0.03 0.41
N ASP A 173 -9.61 -0.34 1.34
CA ASP A 173 -10.23 -1.66 1.33
C ASP A 173 -11.50 -1.64 0.48
N PRO A 174 -11.72 -2.65 -0.37
CA PRO A 174 -12.86 -2.67 -1.27
C PRO A 174 -14.21 -2.67 -0.53
N TRP A 175 -14.26 -3.22 0.69
CA TRP A 175 -15.48 -3.31 1.51
C TRP A 175 -15.80 -2.02 2.30
N THR A 176 -15.04 -0.95 2.14
CA THR A 176 -15.23 0.29 2.91
C THR A 176 -15.56 1.46 1.99
N THR A 177 -16.80 1.97 2.09
CA THR A 177 -17.22 3.21 1.42
C THR A 177 -16.94 4.44 2.30
N PRO A 178 -16.93 5.68 1.76
CA PRO A 178 -16.72 6.88 2.56
C PRO A 178 -17.73 7.07 3.70
N ALA A 179 -18.99 6.67 3.50
CA ALA A 179 -20.02 6.73 4.54
C ALA A 179 -19.76 5.73 5.67
N ILE A 180 -19.37 4.50 5.33
CA ILE A 180 -18.97 3.45 6.27
C ILE A 180 -17.74 3.91 7.09
N LEU A 181 -16.73 4.48 6.42
CA LEU A 181 -15.54 5.03 7.05
C LEU A 181 -15.89 6.10 8.09
N SER A 182 -16.72 7.07 7.72
CA SER A 182 -17.12 8.18 8.59
C SER A 182 -17.79 7.68 9.87
N ARG A 183 -18.72 6.73 9.76
CA ARG A 183 -19.37 6.10 10.93
C ARG A 183 -18.39 5.35 11.81
N SER A 184 -17.55 4.51 11.20
CA SER A 184 -16.61 3.68 11.95
C SER A 184 -15.58 4.53 12.72
N THR A 185 -15.02 5.53 12.06
CA THR A 185 -14.04 6.46 12.68
C THR A 185 -14.67 7.34 13.75
N SER A 186 -15.93 7.77 13.55
CA SER A 186 -16.70 8.48 14.59
C SER A 186 -16.84 7.62 15.86
N LEU A 187 -17.18 6.34 15.73
CA LEU A 187 -17.24 5.41 16.85
C LEU A 187 -15.87 5.16 17.50
N LEU A 188 -14.81 4.97 16.70
CA LEU A 188 -13.44 4.79 17.21
C LEU A 188 -12.99 6.01 18.04
N SER A 189 -13.35 7.22 17.60
CA SER A 189 -12.97 8.46 18.30
C SER A 189 -13.57 8.58 19.71
N LEU A 190 -14.67 7.87 20.00
CA LEU A 190 -15.24 7.82 21.35
C LEU A 190 -14.37 7.03 22.33
N TYR A 191 -13.46 6.19 21.81
CA TYR A 191 -12.61 5.29 22.59
C TYR A 191 -11.13 5.56 22.38
N THR A 192 -10.74 6.78 22.01
CA THR A 192 -9.35 7.18 21.79
C THR A 192 -8.43 6.83 22.97
N SER A 193 -8.94 6.96 24.21
CA SER A 193 -8.22 6.58 25.43
C SER A 193 -7.88 5.10 25.48
N GLN A 194 -8.77 4.23 24.99
CA GLN A 194 -8.55 2.79 24.92
C GLN A 194 -7.68 2.41 23.71
N THR A 195 -7.90 3.04 22.56
CA THR A 195 -7.23 2.68 21.29
C THR A 195 -5.72 2.91 21.31
N HIS A 196 -5.24 3.87 22.11
CA HIS A 196 -3.81 4.18 22.24
C HIS A 196 -3.14 3.46 23.41
N THR A 197 -3.85 2.59 24.14
CA THR A 197 -3.26 1.86 25.25
C THR A 197 -2.36 0.74 24.77
N GLN A 198 -1.25 0.55 25.48
CA GLN A 198 -0.35 -0.58 25.26
C GLN A 198 -1.08 -1.92 25.41
N ASP A 199 -1.98 -2.04 26.39
CA ASP A 199 -2.73 -3.26 26.64
C ASP A 199 -3.57 -3.69 25.43
N LEU A 200 -4.28 -2.74 24.79
CA LEU A 200 -5.05 -3.05 23.59
C LEU A 200 -4.14 -3.45 22.44
N ILE A 201 -3.07 -2.69 22.17
CA ILE A 201 -2.14 -2.98 21.07
C ILE A 201 -1.53 -4.38 21.23
N ILE A 202 -1.06 -4.72 22.43
CA ILE A 202 -0.51 -6.05 22.74
C ILE A 202 -1.59 -7.13 22.59
N THR A 203 -2.83 -6.84 23.01
CA THR A 203 -3.97 -7.74 22.83
C THR A 203 -4.22 -8.00 21.34
N LEU A 204 -4.35 -6.97 20.51
CA LEU A 204 -4.56 -7.12 19.06
C LEU A 204 -3.42 -7.94 18.41
N LEU A 205 -2.17 -7.64 18.75
CA LEU A 205 -1.02 -8.35 18.19
C LEU A 205 -0.98 -9.82 18.63
N ASN A 206 -1.24 -10.14 19.90
CA ASN A 206 -1.11 -11.51 20.40
C ASN A 206 -2.36 -12.37 20.22
N THR A 207 -3.56 -11.80 20.37
CA THR A 207 -4.81 -12.57 20.36
C THR A 207 -5.47 -12.58 18.98
N PHE A 208 -5.16 -11.62 18.11
CA PHE A 208 -5.75 -11.53 16.77
C PHE A 208 -4.70 -11.74 15.66
N ILE A 209 -3.65 -10.93 15.59
CA ILE A 209 -2.66 -11.02 14.49
C ILE A 209 -1.83 -12.30 14.58
N ARG A 210 -1.17 -12.56 15.71
CA ARG A 210 -0.24 -13.69 15.82
C ARG A 210 -0.85 -15.05 15.45
N PRO A 211 -2.06 -15.42 15.89
CA PRO A 211 -2.69 -16.69 15.48
C PRO A 211 -2.94 -16.79 13.98
N LEU A 212 -3.27 -15.66 13.32
CA LEU A 212 -3.55 -15.63 11.89
C LEU A 212 -2.28 -15.75 11.04
N PHE A 213 -1.14 -15.27 11.54
CA PHE A 213 0.13 -15.24 10.81
C PHE A 213 1.11 -16.37 11.21
N SER A 214 0.88 -17.07 12.32
CA SER A 214 1.85 -18.05 12.86
C SER A 214 2.11 -19.25 11.95
N HIS A 215 1.12 -19.65 11.13
CA HIS A 215 1.27 -20.76 10.18
C HIS A 215 1.99 -20.36 8.89
N SER A 216 2.03 -19.06 8.57
CA SER A 216 2.69 -18.50 7.39
C SER A 216 4.09 -17.96 7.70
N LYS A 217 4.70 -18.45 8.77
CA LYS A 217 5.88 -17.83 9.36
C LYS A 217 7.12 -17.99 8.44
N PRO A 218 7.81 -16.90 8.08
CA PRO A 218 9.05 -16.96 7.33
C PRO A 218 10.10 -17.82 8.03
N SER A 219 10.82 -18.65 7.29
CA SER A 219 11.92 -19.46 7.82
C SER A 219 13.10 -18.61 8.30
N THR A 220 13.15 -17.34 7.90
CA THR A 220 14.20 -16.36 8.21
C THR A 220 14.07 -15.74 9.60
N VAL A 221 12.95 -15.93 10.32
CA VAL A 221 12.69 -15.30 11.63
C VAL A 221 12.10 -16.27 12.65
N THR A 222 12.46 -16.10 13.92
CA THR A 222 11.97 -16.87 15.08
C THR A 222 10.59 -16.39 15.54
N SER A 223 9.90 -17.16 16.40
CA SER A 223 8.60 -16.72 16.98
C SER A 223 8.71 -15.45 17.82
N SER A 224 9.94 -15.06 18.19
CA SER A 224 10.27 -13.83 18.90
C SER A 224 10.67 -12.67 17.99
N GLY A 225 10.48 -12.76 16.67
CA GLY A 225 10.82 -11.68 15.74
C GLY A 225 12.32 -11.48 15.48
N ARG A 226 13.20 -12.34 16.02
CA ARG A 226 14.66 -12.32 15.77
C ARG A 226 15.03 -13.15 14.54
N LYS A 227 16.12 -12.80 13.85
CA LYS A 227 16.71 -13.59 12.74
C LYS A 227 16.88 -15.06 13.16
N ALA A 228 16.36 -15.98 12.35
CA ALA A 228 16.47 -17.42 12.55
C ALA A 228 17.76 -17.97 11.92
N MET A 229 18.20 -19.14 12.39
CA MET A 229 19.34 -19.84 11.81
C MET A 229 19.00 -20.37 10.42
N PRO A 230 19.92 -20.33 9.44
CA PRO A 230 19.68 -20.87 8.10
C PRO A 230 19.29 -22.34 8.15
N SER A 231 18.17 -22.70 7.53
CA SER A 231 17.73 -24.08 7.38
C SER A 231 18.25 -24.67 6.07
N SER A 232 18.77 -25.90 6.11
CA SER A 232 19.21 -26.66 4.93
C SER A 232 18.09 -27.54 4.34
N ALA A 233 16.84 -27.39 4.80
CA ALA A 233 15.72 -28.20 4.36
C ALA A 233 15.28 -27.85 2.92
N PRO A 234 14.90 -28.84 2.08
CA PRO A 234 14.37 -28.59 0.75
C PRO A 234 13.08 -27.76 0.77
N LEU A 235 12.87 -26.94 -0.26
CA LEU A 235 11.63 -26.18 -0.45
C LEU A 235 10.46 -27.16 -0.67
N PRO A 236 9.35 -27.04 0.07
CA PRO A 236 8.16 -27.85 -0.14
C PRO A 236 7.58 -27.65 -1.55
N LYS A 237 6.96 -28.69 -2.12
CA LYS A 237 6.18 -28.55 -3.36
C LYS A 237 4.97 -27.64 -3.12
N TYR A 238 4.64 -26.81 -4.11
CA TYR A 238 3.49 -25.91 -4.05
C TYR A 238 2.17 -26.71 -4.08
N ASP A 239 1.35 -26.52 -3.05
CA ASP A 239 0.02 -27.11 -2.90
C ASP A 239 -0.96 -26.00 -2.50
N VAL A 240 -1.95 -25.75 -3.36
CA VAL A 240 -2.94 -24.67 -3.19
C VAL A 240 -3.82 -24.90 -1.97
N ALA A 241 -4.17 -26.16 -1.68
CA ALA A 241 -5.02 -26.48 -0.53
C ALA A 241 -4.22 -26.26 0.77
N ALA A 242 -2.96 -26.71 0.80
CA ALA A 242 -2.06 -26.47 1.92
C ALA A 242 -1.79 -24.96 2.12
N GLU A 243 -1.65 -24.19 1.03
CA GLU A 243 -1.45 -22.74 1.12
C GLU A 243 -2.64 -22.06 1.80
N ARG A 244 -3.87 -22.37 1.39
CA ARG A 244 -5.09 -21.77 1.97
C ARG A 244 -5.19 -22.01 3.47
N THR A 245 -4.93 -23.24 3.91
CA THR A 245 -4.92 -23.59 5.34
C THR A 245 -3.76 -22.93 6.08
N SER A 246 -2.60 -22.73 5.42
CA SER A 246 -1.44 -22.11 6.05
C SER A 246 -1.51 -20.58 6.16
N LYS A 247 -2.43 -19.92 5.44
CA LYS A 247 -2.58 -18.45 5.37
C LYS A 247 -4.00 -17.98 5.73
N PRO A 248 -4.49 -18.22 6.96
CA PRO A 248 -5.83 -17.80 7.37
C PRO A 248 -5.99 -16.26 7.36
N TRP A 249 -4.92 -15.50 7.57
CA TRP A 249 -4.90 -14.03 7.41
C TRP A 249 -5.27 -13.56 5.99
N LYS A 250 -5.08 -14.40 4.97
CA LYS A 250 -5.33 -14.07 3.55
C LYS A 250 -6.67 -14.62 3.08
N TYR A 251 -6.97 -15.87 3.44
CA TYR A 251 -8.10 -16.61 2.86
C TYR A 251 -9.32 -16.69 3.77
N GLU A 252 -9.18 -16.54 5.09
CA GLU A 252 -10.31 -16.64 6.02
C GLU A 252 -10.67 -15.29 6.62
N THR A 253 -9.68 -14.59 7.17
CA THR A 253 -9.84 -13.29 7.83
C THR A 253 -9.29 -12.20 6.92
N VAL A 254 -10.01 -11.90 5.83
CA VAL A 254 -9.53 -10.99 4.75
C VAL A 254 -9.19 -9.57 5.22
N TYR A 255 -9.73 -9.16 6.37
CA TYR A 255 -9.45 -7.86 7.01
C TYR A 255 -8.27 -7.89 7.99
N ALA A 256 -7.54 -9.01 8.12
CA ALA A 256 -6.41 -9.12 9.05
C ALA A 256 -5.29 -8.11 8.75
N VAL A 257 -5.00 -7.88 7.46
CA VAL A 257 -3.99 -6.90 7.03
C VAL A 257 -4.42 -5.49 7.41
N ARG A 258 -5.72 -5.15 7.30
CA ARG A 258 -6.23 -3.85 7.73
C ARG A 258 -6.00 -3.61 9.22
N VAL A 259 -6.26 -4.62 10.06
CA VAL A 259 -6.00 -4.51 11.50
C VAL A 259 -4.50 -4.33 11.78
N LEU A 260 -3.63 -5.08 11.09
CA LEU A 260 -2.18 -4.90 11.20
C LEU A 260 -1.76 -3.48 10.79
N SER A 261 -2.25 -2.99 9.65
CA SER A 261 -1.97 -1.64 9.17
C SER A 261 -2.33 -0.59 10.20
N TRP A 262 -3.57 -0.65 10.71
CA TRP A 262 -4.03 0.28 11.72
C TRP A 262 -3.17 0.25 12.98
N VAL A 263 -2.75 -0.93 13.45
CA VAL A 263 -1.86 -1.05 14.61
C VAL A 263 -0.51 -0.39 14.33
N VAL A 264 0.08 -0.58 13.16
CA VAL A 264 1.35 0.06 12.78
C VAL A 264 1.21 1.59 12.66
N GLU A 265 0.12 2.07 12.08
CA GLU A 265 -0.11 3.49 11.77
C GLU A 265 -0.51 4.32 12.99
N THR A 266 -1.19 3.71 13.97
CA THR A 266 -1.79 4.45 15.11
C THR A 266 -1.08 4.23 16.43
N SER A 267 -0.24 3.20 16.56
CA SER A 267 0.44 2.92 17.81
C SER A 267 1.47 4.01 18.14
N PRO A 268 1.48 4.54 19.38
CA PRO A 268 2.55 5.41 19.85
C PRO A 268 3.93 4.77 19.65
N GLY A 269 4.90 5.57 19.18
CA GLY A 269 6.25 5.08 18.87
C GLY A 269 6.96 4.41 20.04
N GLU A 270 6.71 4.85 21.28
CA GLU A 270 7.25 4.23 22.50
C GLU A 270 6.75 2.79 22.68
N ILE A 271 5.46 2.54 22.40
CA ILE A 271 4.84 1.22 22.51
C ILE A 271 5.40 0.30 21.43
N ILE A 272 5.56 0.81 20.20
CA ILE A 272 6.22 0.07 19.10
C ILE A 272 7.65 -0.27 19.49
N ALA A 273 8.44 0.69 20.00
CA ALA A 273 9.83 0.47 20.37
C ALA A 273 9.99 -0.58 21.49
N GLN A 274 9.09 -0.59 22.48
CA GLN A 274 9.11 -1.57 23.58
C GLN A 274 8.65 -2.96 23.13
N ASN A 275 7.69 -3.03 22.22
CA ASN A 275 7.04 -4.28 21.79
C ASN A 275 7.40 -4.67 20.34
N TRP A 276 8.50 -4.14 19.81
CA TRP A 276 8.87 -4.23 18.39
C TRP A 276 8.88 -5.67 17.87
N HIS A 277 9.26 -6.63 18.71
CA HIS A 277 9.40 -8.05 18.37
C HIS A 277 8.11 -8.71 17.86
N LEU A 278 6.94 -8.12 18.12
CA LEU A 278 5.63 -8.62 17.68
C LEU A 278 5.31 -8.25 16.21
N PHE A 279 6.00 -7.25 15.65
CA PHE A 279 5.70 -6.70 14.32
C PHE A 279 6.46 -7.38 13.15
N PRO A 280 7.75 -7.73 13.26
CA PRO A 280 8.48 -8.33 12.15
C PRO A 280 7.85 -9.61 11.58
N PRO A 281 7.34 -10.57 12.38
CA PRO A 281 6.78 -11.79 11.82
C PRO A 281 5.64 -11.53 10.80
N PRO A 282 4.56 -10.79 11.12
CA PRO A 282 3.52 -10.51 10.14
C PRO A 282 3.99 -9.61 9.00
N LEU A 283 4.86 -8.62 9.25
CA LEU A 283 5.40 -7.75 8.18
C LEU A 283 6.23 -8.54 7.16
N LEU A 284 7.09 -9.46 7.63
CA LEU A 284 7.88 -10.32 6.75
C LEU A 284 7.01 -11.34 6.02
N THR A 285 5.97 -11.89 6.65
CA THR A 285 4.99 -12.72 5.94
C THR A 285 4.37 -11.98 4.76
N LEU A 286 4.04 -10.68 4.90
CA LEU A 286 3.52 -9.88 3.79
C LEU A 286 4.57 -9.66 2.69
N LEU A 287 5.80 -9.32 3.08
CA LEU A 287 6.92 -9.13 2.14
C LEU A 287 7.27 -10.41 1.37
N ASP A 288 7.09 -11.59 1.97
CA ASP A 288 7.35 -12.88 1.36
C ASP A 288 6.16 -13.42 0.53
N ASP A 289 4.98 -12.78 0.56
CA ASP A 289 3.82 -13.29 -0.17
C ASP A 289 4.02 -13.20 -1.69
N ALA A 290 3.39 -14.13 -2.41
CA ALA A 290 3.40 -14.17 -3.87
C ALA A 290 2.49 -13.09 -4.48
N SER A 291 1.49 -12.60 -3.74
CA SER A 291 0.65 -11.50 -4.20
C SER A 291 1.40 -10.18 -4.14
N THR A 292 1.44 -9.50 -5.28
CA THR A 292 2.06 -8.19 -5.44
C THR A 292 1.42 -7.13 -4.54
N HIS A 293 0.10 -7.16 -4.35
CA HIS A 293 -0.60 -6.25 -3.45
C HIS A 293 -0.19 -6.40 -1.98
N PHE A 294 -0.11 -7.63 -1.46
CA PHE A 294 0.32 -7.86 -0.07
C PHE A 294 1.80 -7.53 0.14
N ARG A 295 2.64 -7.82 -0.84
CA ARG A 295 4.06 -7.43 -0.81
C ARG A 295 4.23 -5.91 -0.79
N ALA A 296 3.49 -5.18 -1.63
CA ALA A 296 3.48 -3.72 -1.61
C ALA A 296 2.97 -3.16 -0.27
N ALA A 297 1.90 -3.74 0.29
CA ALA A 297 1.39 -3.36 1.61
C ALA A 297 2.43 -3.61 2.71
N GLY A 298 3.13 -4.76 2.66
CA GLY A 298 4.25 -5.06 3.57
C GLY A 298 5.37 -4.02 3.50
N SER A 299 5.78 -3.61 2.31
CA SER A 299 6.78 -2.56 2.09
C SER A 299 6.34 -1.21 2.65
N HIS A 300 5.08 -0.84 2.42
CA HIS A 300 4.51 0.40 2.96
C HIS A 300 4.47 0.40 4.49
N LEU A 301 3.92 -0.66 5.10
CA LEU A 301 3.86 -0.80 6.56
C LEU A 301 5.24 -0.82 7.19
N LEU A 302 6.21 -1.45 6.53
CA LEU A 302 7.58 -1.43 7.01
C LEU A 302 8.16 -0.01 7.01
N SER A 303 7.86 0.81 6.00
CA SER A 303 8.28 2.21 5.94
C SER A 303 7.71 3.03 7.10
N THR A 304 6.48 2.74 7.52
CA THR A 304 5.84 3.38 8.70
C THR A 304 6.39 2.84 10.02
N PHE A 305 6.72 1.56 10.09
CA PHE A 305 7.23 0.90 11.30
C PHE A 305 8.67 1.26 11.63
N LEU A 306 9.56 1.29 10.63
CA LEU A 306 11.01 1.45 10.81
C LEU A 306 11.43 2.71 11.60
N PRO A 307 10.84 3.91 11.40
CA PRO A 307 11.20 5.12 12.12
C PRO A 307 11.05 5.03 13.65
N HIS A 308 10.27 4.07 14.15
CA HIS A 308 10.10 3.84 15.59
C HIS A 308 11.22 2.98 16.20
N LEU A 309 12.13 2.45 15.38
CA LEU A 309 13.27 1.66 15.82
C LEU A 309 14.56 2.49 15.87
N THR A 310 15.55 1.99 16.60
CA THR A 310 16.87 2.61 16.67
C THR A 310 17.89 1.84 15.83
N SER A 311 18.90 2.54 15.28
CA SER A 311 20.04 1.91 14.60
C SER A 311 20.69 0.82 15.46
N LYS A 312 20.87 1.09 16.76
CA LYS A 312 21.41 0.13 17.73
C LYS A 312 20.58 -1.15 17.79
N LEU A 313 19.25 -1.03 17.88
CA LEU A 313 18.35 -2.18 17.92
C LEU A 313 18.42 -3.00 16.62
N LEU A 314 18.42 -2.33 15.46
CA LEU A 314 18.50 -2.99 14.16
C LEU A 314 19.81 -3.76 13.98
N LYS A 315 20.93 -3.16 14.41
CA LYS A 315 22.26 -3.80 14.38
C LYS A 315 22.36 -4.98 15.35
N GLN A 316 21.87 -4.84 16.59
CA GLN A 316 21.99 -5.88 17.61
C GLN A 316 21.05 -7.09 17.40
N SER A 317 19.85 -6.85 16.89
CA SER A 317 18.86 -7.90 16.67
C SER A 317 19.06 -8.67 15.36
N GLY A 318 19.82 -8.10 14.42
CA GLY A 318 19.97 -8.61 13.05
C GLY A 318 18.73 -8.45 12.18
N ILE A 319 17.66 -7.83 12.68
CA ILE A 319 16.39 -7.70 11.93
C ILE A 319 16.52 -6.75 10.74
N GLY A 320 17.44 -5.78 10.81
CA GLY A 320 17.71 -4.86 9.70
C GLY A 320 18.25 -5.57 8.46
N GLU A 321 19.02 -6.65 8.62
CA GLU A 321 19.46 -7.49 7.49
C GLU A 321 18.30 -8.31 6.91
N VAL A 322 17.44 -8.84 7.78
CA VAL A 322 16.29 -9.63 7.33
C VAL A 322 15.33 -8.78 6.51
N PHE A 323 15.06 -7.54 6.93
CA PHE A 323 14.24 -6.61 6.15
C PHE A 323 14.88 -6.26 4.80
N GLU A 324 16.20 -6.07 4.79
CA GLU A 324 16.94 -5.84 3.54
C GLU A 324 16.82 -7.05 2.59
N ASP A 325 17.04 -8.26 3.09
CA ASP A 325 16.96 -9.51 2.32
C ASP A 325 15.54 -9.79 1.81
N ALA A 326 14.51 -9.36 2.54
CA ALA A 326 13.11 -9.48 2.12
C ALA A 326 12.70 -8.42 1.07
N LEU A 327 13.25 -7.20 1.17
CA LEU A 327 12.90 -6.08 0.28
C LEU A 327 13.62 -6.14 -1.08
N LEU A 328 14.93 -6.43 -1.08
CA LEU A 328 15.75 -6.36 -2.30
C LEU A 328 15.20 -7.20 -3.48
N PRO A 329 14.70 -8.44 -3.29
CA PRO A 329 14.11 -9.21 -4.38
C PRO A 329 12.89 -8.54 -5.03
N THR A 330 12.18 -7.67 -4.29
CA THR A 330 11.03 -6.92 -4.80
C THR A 330 11.42 -5.96 -5.93
N LEU A 331 12.68 -5.52 -5.98
CA LEU A 331 13.20 -4.67 -7.06
C LEU A 331 13.30 -5.38 -8.42
N LEU A 332 13.10 -6.70 -8.46
CA LEU A 332 13.16 -7.53 -9.67
C LEU A 332 11.78 -7.97 -10.16
N TYR A 333 10.69 -7.46 -9.56
CA TYR A 333 9.34 -7.61 -10.08
C TYR A 333 9.13 -6.63 -11.23
N LEU A 334 9.58 -7.05 -12.41
CA LEU A 334 9.64 -6.24 -13.62
C LEU A 334 8.67 -6.77 -14.69
N PRO A 335 8.35 -5.94 -15.70
CA PRO A 335 7.63 -6.35 -16.90
C PRO A 335 8.16 -7.61 -17.59
N ASN A 336 7.31 -8.17 -18.47
CA ASN A 336 7.42 -9.51 -19.09
C ASN A 336 7.07 -10.69 -18.15
N LEU A 337 7.23 -10.53 -16.84
CA LEU A 337 6.76 -11.49 -15.82
C LEU A 337 5.69 -10.90 -14.90
N THR A 338 5.80 -9.61 -14.57
CA THR A 338 4.84 -8.87 -13.74
C THR A 338 4.20 -7.77 -14.57
N PRO A 339 2.88 -7.53 -14.51
CA PRO A 339 2.26 -6.41 -15.22
C PRO A 339 2.91 -5.07 -14.88
N VAL A 340 2.89 -4.11 -15.82
CA VAL A 340 3.58 -2.81 -15.65
C VAL A 340 3.07 -2.07 -14.40
N ASP A 341 1.75 -1.99 -14.21
CA ASP A 341 1.16 -1.30 -13.07
C ASP A 341 1.54 -1.93 -11.72
N GLU A 342 1.57 -3.26 -11.67
CA GLU A 342 1.99 -4.02 -10.48
C GLU A 342 3.49 -3.84 -10.21
N SER A 343 4.31 -3.81 -11.25
CA SER A 343 5.74 -3.53 -11.15
C SER A 343 5.98 -2.13 -10.59
N LEU A 344 5.29 -1.12 -11.11
CA LEU A 344 5.39 0.27 -10.60
C LEU A 344 5.00 0.37 -9.12
N LEU A 345 3.91 -0.29 -8.71
CA LEU A 345 3.46 -0.33 -7.32
C LEU A 345 4.51 -0.99 -6.40
N LEU A 346 5.07 -2.12 -6.82
CA LEU A 346 6.06 -2.85 -6.04
C LEU A 346 7.39 -2.10 -5.94
N LEU A 347 7.90 -1.60 -7.06
CA LEU A 347 9.18 -0.88 -7.10
C LEU A 347 9.09 0.39 -6.25
N SER A 348 8.05 1.20 -6.43
CA SER A 348 7.87 2.45 -5.66
C SER A 348 7.82 2.19 -4.15
N SER A 349 7.03 1.21 -3.71
CA SER A 349 6.92 0.85 -2.30
C SER A 349 8.21 0.25 -1.74
N ALA A 350 8.93 -0.59 -2.50
CA ALA A 350 10.18 -1.20 -2.09
C ALA A 350 11.33 -0.19 -1.99
N TYR A 351 11.49 0.72 -2.96
CA TYR A 351 12.50 1.77 -2.89
C TYR A 351 12.25 2.73 -1.72
N ALA A 352 10.98 3.09 -1.45
CA ALA A 352 10.62 3.88 -0.28
C ALA A 352 11.04 3.18 1.02
N ALA A 353 10.70 1.90 1.17
CA ALA A 353 11.04 1.10 2.35
C ALA A 353 12.56 0.93 2.54
N LEU A 354 13.29 0.66 1.45
CA LEU A 354 14.76 0.57 1.45
C LEU A 354 15.40 1.92 1.80
N GLY A 355 14.82 3.03 1.34
CA GLY A 355 15.25 4.38 1.67
C GLY A 355 15.13 4.65 3.17
N VAL A 356 13.95 4.38 3.75
CA VAL A 356 13.72 4.53 5.20
C VAL A 356 14.62 3.58 6.00
N LEU A 357 14.78 2.32 5.57
CA LEU A 357 15.67 1.37 6.21
C LEU A 357 17.12 1.87 6.22
N CYS A 358 17.59 2.46 5.12
CA CYS A 358 18.92 3.05 5.03
C CYS A 358 19.12 4.15 6.08
N ASP A 359 18.14 5.07 6.16
CA ASP A 359 18.22 6.25 7.02
C ASP A 359 18.13 5.89 8.51
N VAL A 360 17.34 4.88 8.88
CA VAL A 360 17.22 4.43 10.28
C VAL A 360 18.39 3.53 10.69
N ARG A 361 18.88 2.67 9.79
CA ARG A 361 19.89 1.65 10.12
C ARG A 361 21.30 2.21 10.14
N TYR A 362 21.64 3.14 9.26
CA TYR A 362 23.02 3.57 9.05
C TYR A 362 23.22 5.06 9.25
N GLU A 363 24.37 5.41 9.81
CA GLU A 363 24.79 6.82 9.92
C GLU A 363 25.43 7.32 8.63
N VAL A 364 25.34 8.62 8.37
CA VAL A 364 25.98 9.24 7.21
C VAL A 364 27.50 9.11 7.33
N GLY A 365 28.14 8.60 6.27
CA GLY A 365 29.59 8.33 6.24
C GLY A 365 29.98 6.91 6.67
N GLU A 366 29.05 6.11 7.20
CA GLU A 366 29.33 4.70 7.53
C GLU A 366 29.59 3.87 6.26
N LYS A 367 30.66 3.07 6.25
CA LYS A 367 30.99 2.20 5.10
C LYS A 367 29.84 1.28 4.71
N ALA A 368 29.16 0.69 5.70
CA ALA A 368 28.01 -0.18 5.50
C ALA A 368 26.84 0.54 4.81
N ARG A 369 26.67 1.86 5.03
CA ARG A 369 25.68 2.68 4.31
C ARG A 369 26.00 2.74 2.82
N SER A 370 27.27 2.98 2.48
CA SER A 370 27.71 3.01 1.08
C SER A 370 27.57 1.65 0.41
N GLU A 371 27.88 0.56 1.11
CA GLU A 371 27.69 -0.82 0.61
C GLU A 371 26.21 -1.17 0.41
N PHE A 372 25.34 -0.71 1.30
CA PHE A 372 23.88 -0.83 1.14
C PHE A 372 23.39 -0.08 -0.11
N LEU A 373 23.73 1.21 -0.24
CA LEU A 373 23.32 2.02 -1.39
C LEU A 373 23.86 1.46 -2.70
N ASP A 374 25.07 0.91 -2.71
CA ASP A 374 25.61 0.21 -3.88
C ASP A 374 24.78 -1.01 -4.28
N ARG A 375 24.32 -1.80 -3.30
CA ARG A 375 23.48 -2.97 -3.56
C ARG A 375 22.14 -2.56 -4.14
N VAL A 376 21.50 -1.51 -3.60
CA VAL A 376 20.25 -0.97 -4.14
C VAL A 376 20.44 -0.39 -5.55
N MET A 377 21.53 0.34 -5.79
CA MET A 377 21.83 0.90 -7.11
C MET A 377 22.06 -0.18 -8.17
N ARG A 378 22.89 -1.18 -7.85
CA ARG A 378 23.25 -2.24 -8.80
C ARG A 378 22.13 -3.26 -8.99
N GLY A 379 21.57 -3.76 -7.88
CA GLY A 379 20.53 -4.79 -7.88
C GLY A 379 19.14 -4.24 -8.21
N GLY A 380 18.92 -2.95 -8.04
CA GLY A 380 17.67 -2.27 -8.35
C GLY A 380 17.74 -1.51 -9.68
N VAL A 381 18.40 -0.35 -9.69
CA VAL A 381 18.36 0.57 -10.83
C VAL A 381 18.97 -0.05 -12.09
N PHE A 382 20.21 -0.55 -12.01
CA PHE A 382 20.89 -1.07 -13.19
C PHE A 382 20.27 -2.36 -13.69
N MET A 383 19.88 -3.26 -12.79
CA MET A 383 19.21 -4.49 -13.19
C MET A 383 17.81 -4.26 -13.71
N GLY A 384 17.05 -3.35 -13.08
CA GLY A 384 15.75 -2.90 -13.55
C GLY A 384 15.83 -2.33 -14.96
N TYR A 385 16.79 -1.44 -15.22
CA TYR A 385 16.95 -0.84 -16.54
C TYR A 385 17.36 -1.89 -17.58
N HIS A 386 18.30 -2.78 -17.26
CA HIS A 386 18.74 -3.84 -18.17
C HIS A 386 17.60 -4.76 -18.63
N HIS A 387 16.60 -5.00 -17.76
CA HIS A 387 15.50 -5.94 -18.04
C HIS A 387 14.19 -5.28 -18.47
N ALA A 388 14.05 -3.96 -18.32
CA ALA A 388 12.80 -3.25 -18.57
C ALA A 388 12.99 -1.88 -19.25
N SER A 389 14.12 -1.68 -19.94
CA SER A 389 14.43 -0.43 -20.68
C SER A 389 13.39 -0.07 -21.74
N GLU A 390 12.67 -1.06 -22.26
CA GLU A 390 11.61 -0.94 -23.25
C GLU A 390 10.28 -0.41 -22.66
N HIS A 391 10.20 -0.23 -21.33
CA HIS A 391 9.02 0.26 -20.64
C HIS A 391 9.24 1.67 -20.09
N PRO A 392 8.79 2.74 -20.79
CA PRO A 392 9.08 4.12 -20.42
C PRO A 392 8.69 4.50 -18.98
N ALA A 393 7.57 3.97 -18.48
CA ALA A 393 7.11 4.23 -17.10
C ALA A 393 8.06 3.62 -16.06
N ILE A 394 8.63 2.44 -16.32
CA ILE A 394 9.63 1.82 -15.45
C ILE A 394 10.92 2.62 -15.51
N VAL A 395 11.39 2.98 -16.71
CA VAL A 395 12.61 3.80 -16.85
C VAL A 395 12.47 5.13 -16.12
N GLN A 396 11.31 5.79 -16.23
CA GLN A 396 11.03 7.03 -15.50
C GLN A 396 11.20 6.82 -13.99
N LEU A 397 10.54 5.80 -13.41
CA LEU A 397 10.68 5.48 -12.00
C LEU A 397 12.14 5.22 -11.62
N LEU A 398 12.89 4.43 -12.40
CA LEU A 398 14.28 4.12 -12.10
C LEU A 398 15.20 5.35 -12.15
N LEU A 399 14.91 6.33 -13.01
CA LEU A 399 15.62 7.60 -13.06
C LEU A 399 15.27 8.51 -11.87
N GLU A 400 14.01 8.53 -11.44
CA GLU A 400 13.60 9.20 -10.20
C GLU A 400 14.34 8.60 -8.99
N GLN A 401 14.45 7.26 -8.93
CA GLN A 401 15.22 6.59 -7.87
C GLN A 401 16.72 6.80 -8.00
N THR A 402 17.24 6.90 -9.22
CA THR A 402 18.65 7.24 -9.48
C THR A 402 19.02 8.57 -8.84
N LYS A 403 18.17 9.59 -9.00
CA LYS A 403 18.35 10.88 -8.32
C LYS A 403 18.48 10.70 -6.80
N VAL A 404 17.50 10.05 -6.17
CA VAL A 404 17.47 9.85 -4.71
C VAL A 404 18.71 9.09 -4.22
N LEU A 405 19.11 8.03 -4.92
CA LEU A 405 20.26 7.22 -4.54
C LEU A 405 21.57 8.00 -4.72
N VAL A 406 21.75 8.74 -5.81
CA VAL A 406 22.96 9.56 -6.04
C VAL A 406 23.07 10.66 -4.99
N GLU A 407 21.97 11.34 -4.62
CA GLU A 407 21.94 12.32 -3.52
C GLU A 407 22.39 11.69 -2.20
N LYS A 408 21.86 10.51 -1.86
CA LYS A 408 22.22 9.79 -0.63
C LYS A 408 23.68 9.31 -0.63
N MET A 409 24.22 8.96 -1.79
CA MET A 409 25.60 8.48 -1.96
C MET A 409 26.63 9.62 -2.00
N GLY A 410 26.24 10.81 -2.46
CA GLY A 410 27.15 11.93 -2.68
C GLY A 410 28.30 11.57 -3.64
N ILE A 411 29.51 12.01 -3.31
CA ILE A 411 30.72 11.74 -4.10
C ILE A 411 30.99 10.24 -4.32
N HIS A 412 30.47 9.35 -3.46
CA HIS A 412 30.67 7.91 -3.65
C HIS A 412 29.93 7.36 -4.88
N ALA A 413 28.98 8.09 -5.46
CA ALA A 413 28.30 7.70 -6.70
C ALA A 413 29.23 7.68 -7.93
N VAL A 414 30.41 8.34 -7.86
CA VAL A 414 31.35 8.46 -9.00
C VAL A 414 31.82 7.12 -9.59
N LYS A 415 31.81 6.04 -8.81
CA LYS A 415 32.17 4.69 -9.27
C LYS A 415 31.12 4.06 -10.20
N HIS A 416 29.91 4.62 -10.21
CA HIS A 416 28.79 4.16 -11.01
C HIS A 416 28.61 4.96 -12.30
N LEU A 417 29.42 6.01 -12.54
CA LEU A 417 29.34 6.84 -13.76
C LEU A 417 29.42 6.03 -15.06
N LYS A 418 30.19 4.93 -15.05
CA LYS A 418 30.32 4.04 -16.22
C LYS A 418 29.00 3.42 -16.67
N ASP A 419 28.04 3.25 -15.75
CA ASP A 419 26.74 2.64 -16.00
C ASP A 419 25.64 3.73 -16.07
N LEU A 420 25.74 4.77 -15.23
CA LEU A 420 24.82 5.91 -15.18
C LEU A 420 24.80 6.75 -16.46
N ILE A 421 25.97 7.13 -16.97
CA ILE A 421 26.05 8.03 -18.13
C ILE A 421 25.45 7.39 -19.39
N PRO A 422 25.72 6.11 -19.71
CA PRO A 422 25.04 5.43 -20.81
C PRO A 422 23.51 5.43 -20.67
N ILE A 423 22.97 5.09 -19.50
CA ILE A 423 21.52 5.06 -19.26
C ILE A 423 20.91 6.45 -19.53
N LEU A 424 21.49 7.49 -18.95
CA LEU A 424 21.03 8.87 -19.11
C LEU A 424 21.15 9.33 -20.58
N SER A 425 22.26 9.01 -21.24
CA SER A 425 22.49 9.37 -22.64
C SER A 425 21.46 8.70 -23.55
N THR A 426 21.23 7.40 -23.40
CA THR A 426 20.23 6.67 -24.18
C THR A 426 18.84 7.28 -24.06
N THR A 427 18.40 7.63 -22.85
CA THR A 427 17.09 8.28 -22.65
C THR A 427 17.04 9.71 -23.21
N LEU A 428 18.10 10.51 -23.05
CA LEU A 428 18.14 11.89 -23.54
C LEU A 428 18.27 11.98 -25.08
N THR A 429 18.85 10.96 -25.71
CA THR A 429 19.06 10.91 -27.17
C THR A 429 18.01 10.09 -27.92
N ASP A 430 16.95 9.63 -27.25
CA ASP A 430 15.85 8.93 -27.89
C ASP A 430 15.07 9.92 -28.79
N PRO A 431 14.96 9.68 -30.11
CA PRO A 431 14.26 10.59 -31.02
C PRO A 431 12.77 10.76 -30.68
N PHE A 432 12.18 9.83 -29.92
CA PHE A 432 10.79 9.92 -29.46
C PHE A 432 10.66 10.51 -28.05
N ALA A 433 11.76 10.88 -27.38
CA ALA A 433 11.74 11.47 -26.04
C ALA A 433 10.79 12.68 -25.88
N PRO A 434 10.64 13.59 -26.87
CA PRO A 434 9.71 14.72 -26.75
C PRO A 434 8.24 14.30 -26.56
N THR A 435 7.87 13.08 -26.97
CA THR A 435 6.50 12.56 -26.80
C THR A 435 6.19 12.17 -25.34
N ASN A 436 7.22 12.00 -24.51
CA ASN A 436 7.10 11.67 -23.09
C ASN A 436 7.90 12.65 -22.20
N PRO A 437 7.41 13.90 -22.01
CA PRO A 437 8.08 14.90 -21.20
C PRO A 437 8.38 14.46 -19.75
N PRO A 438 7.50 13.72 -19.03
CA PRO A 438 7.81 13.24 -17.67
C PRO A 438 9.05 12.35 -17.56
N LEU A 439 9.23 11.42 -18.51
CA LEU A 439 10.45 10.60 -18.59
C LEU A 439 11.68 11.47 -18.84
N LEU A 440 11.55 12.42 -19.76
CA LEU A 440 12.65 13.30 -20.13
C LEU A 440 13.10 14.20 -18.97
N LEU A 441 12.14 14.77 -18.23
CA LEU A 441 12.41 15.54 -17.02
C LEU A 441 13.11 14.68 -15.96
N SER A 442 12.67 13.43 -15.78
CA SER A 442 13.30 12.52 -14.83
C SER A 442 14.76 12.22 -15.20
N ALA A 443 15.06 12.04 -16.49
CA ALA A 443 16.43 11.89 -16.99
C ALA A 443 17.27 13.14 -16.76
N ILE A 444 16.72 14.33 -17.04
CA ILE A 444 17.43 15.60 -16.85
C ILE A 444 17.73 15.83 -15.36
N HIS A 445 16.75 15.67 -14.48
CA HIS A 445 16.94 15.82 -13.03
C HIS A 445 17.95 14.81 -12.47
N ALA A 446 17.92 13.55 -12.95
CA ALA A 446 18.92 12.55 -12.59
C ALA A 446 20.32 12.97 -13.07
N LEU A 447 20.45 13.49 -14.31
CA LEU A 447 21.72 14.00 -14.82
C LEU A 447 22.23 15.20 -14.01
N GLN A 448 21.38 16.19 -13.72
CA GLN A 448 21.73 17.33 -12.87
C GLN A 448 22.28 16.87 -11.51
N THR A 449 21.63 15.88 -10.90
CA THR A 449 22.03 15.30 -9.62
C THR A 449 23.38 14.58 -9.73
N VAL A 450 23.60 13.84 -10.82
CA VAL A 450 24.90 13.21 -11.12
C VAL A 450 25.98 14.28 -11.28
N LEU A 451 25.72 15.37 -12.00
CA LEU A 451 26.68 16.47 -12.16
C LEU A 451 27.05 17.09 -10.81
N LEU A 452 26.07 17.38 -9.96
CA LEU A 452 26.29 17.99 -8.64
C LEU A 452 27.12 17.11 -7.70
N ASN A 453 26.93 15.79 -7.74
CA ASN A 453 27.57 14.87 -6.80
C ASN A 453 28.84 14.22 -7.35
N CYS A 454 28.96 14.10 -8.67
CA CYS A 454 30.05 13.38 -9.33
C CYS A 454 31.01 14.28 -10.12
N TRP A 455 30.88 15.61 -10.02
CA TRP A 455 31.71 16.60 -10.72
C TRP A 455 33.22 16.28 -10.75
N PRO A 456 33.88 15.72 -9.70
CA PRO A 456 35.32 15.49 -9.74
C PRO A 456 35.78 14.53 -10.84
N ARG A 457 34.89 13.70 -11.38
CA ARG A 457 35.19 12.75 -12.47
C ARG A 457 34.48 13.05 -13.79
N ILE A 458 33.62 14.06 -13.85
CA ILE A 458 32.87 14.40 -15.08
C ILE A 458 33.80 14.93 -16.17
N SER A 459 34.92 15.56 -15.81
CA SER A 459 35.93 16.06 -16.75
C SER A 459 36.67 14.98 -17.54
N GLU A 460 36.57 13.70 -17.14
CA GLU A 460 37.14 12.59 -17.92
C GLU A 460 36.55 12.57 -19.34
N PRO A 461 37.38 12.48 -20.41
CA PRO A 461 36.93 12.66 -21.79
C PRO A 461 35.72 11.80 -22.18
N LYS A 462 35.68 10.55 -21.76
CA LYS A 462 34.58 9.62 -22.06
C LYS A 462 33.22 10.07 -21.50
N TYR A 463 33.17 10.72 -20.33
CA TYR A 463 31.91 11.15 -19.72
C TYR A 463 31.53 12.53 -20.24
N LYS A 464 32.52 13.44 -20.30
CA LYS A 464 32.38 14.79 -20.84
C LYS A 464 31.76 14.77 -22.25
N ILE A 465 32.36 14.01 -23.17
CA ILE A 465 31.91 13.94 -24.57
C ILE A 465 30.49 13.37 -24.66
N GLU A 466 30.19 12.31 -23.91
CA GLU A 466 28.87 11.69 -23.95
C GLU A 466 27.78 12.61 -23.38
N ILE A 467 28.06 13.37 -22.32
CA ILE A 467 27.12 14.35 -21.75
C ILE A 467 26.88 15.51 -22.73
N ILE A 468 27.94 16.01 -23.38
CA ILE A 468 27.79 17.06 -24.41
C ILE A 468 26.88 16.58 -25.53
N LYS A 469 27.13 15.37 -26.05
CA LYS A 469 26.32 14.74 -27.09
C LYS A 469 24.87 14.60 -26.63
N ALA A 470 24.64 14.01 -25.46
CA ALA A 470 23.31 13.75 -24.93
C ALA A 470 22.48 15.04 -24.79
N LEU A 471 23.05 16.07 -24.17
CA LEU A 471 22.37 17.36 -24.00
C LEU A 471 22.14 18.07 -25.33
N SER A 472 23.10 18.04 -26.25
CA SER A 472 22.99 18.73 -27.55
C SER A 472 21.92 18.08 -28.45
N VAL A 473 21.87 16.75 -28.50
CA VAL A 473 20.86 16.01 -29.26
C VAL A 473 19.48 16.23 -28.64
N CYS A 474 19.35 16.06 -27.32
CA CYS A 474 18.09 16.29 -26.61
C CYS A 474 17.56 17.71 -26.84
N TRP A 475 18.43 18.72 -26.72
CA TRP A 475 18.06 20.12 -26.97
C TRP A 475 17.56 20.34 -28.39
N LYS A 476 18.22 19.74 -29.39
CA LYS A 476 17.78 19.81 -30.78
C LYS A 476 16.40 19.19 -30.94
N ASP A 477 16.21 17.95 -30.49
CA ASP A 477 14.96 17.22 -30.68
C ASP A 477 13.78 17.90 -29.97
N VAL A 478 14.03 18.48 -28.79
CA VAL A 478 13.04 19.28 -28.04
C VAL A 478 12.75 20.62 -28.71
N SER A 479 13.75 21.26 -29.33
CA SER A 479 13.58 22.55 -30.02
C SER A 479 12.90 22.42 -31.38
N ASP A 480 13.09 21.28 -32.05
CA ASP A 480 12.51 20.97 -33.36
C ASP A 480 11.08 20.40 -33.24
N SER A 481 10.59 20.14 -32.02
CA SER A 481 9.26 19.59 -31.76
C SER A 481 8.13 20.61 -31.98
N GLU A 482 7.00 20.17 -32.55
CA GLU A 482 5.82 21.00 -32.78
C GLU A 482 5.04 21.33 -31.47
N ASP A 483 5.22 20.52 -30.41
CA ASP A 483 4.51 20.62 -29.13
C ASP A 483 5.25 21.47 -28.08
N MET A 484 5.76 22.63 -28.49
CA MET A 484 6.63 23.48 -27.66
C MET A 484 6.04 23.83 -26.29
N GLY A 485 4.73 24.07 -26.19
CA GLY A 485 4.07 24.42 -24.93
C GLY A 485 4.17 23.32 -23.84
N ARG A 486 4.25 22.05 -24.24
CA ARG A 486 4.42 20.92 -23.29
C ARG A 486 5.88 20.70 -22.90
N LEU A 487 6.82 21.32 -23.61
CA LEU A 487 8.25 21.13 -23.49
C LEU A 487 8.97 22.34 -22.89
N GLU A 488 8.27 23.42 -22.55
CA GLU A 488 8.86 24.61 -21.94
C GLU A 488 9.64 24.27 -20.65
N GLU A 489 9.07 23.41 -19.81
CA GLU A 489 9.71 22.94 -18.60
C GLU A 489 10.97 22.11 -18.91
N VAL A 490 10.90 21.22 -19.91
CA VAL A 490 12.05 20.43 -20.37
C VAL A 490 13.18 21.33 -20.84
N GLN A 491 12.88 22.35 -21.67
CA GLN A 491 13.88 23.30 -22.15
C GLN A 491 14.52 24.09 -21.01
N ARG A 492 13.73 24.50 -20.02
CA ARG A 492 14.22 25.19 -18.82
C ARG A 492 15.19 24.29 -18.05
N GLU A 493 14.83 23.05 -17.79
CA GLU A 493 15.68 22.10 -17.06
C GLU A 493 16.93 21.66 -17.85
N LEU A 494 16.85 21.58 -19.18
CA LEU A 494 18.01 21.36 -20.04
C LEU A 494 19.03 22.49 -19.96
N LYS A 495 18.59 23.75 -19.95
CA LYS A 495 19.47 24.91 -19.75
C LYS A 495 20.18 24.84 -18.39
N ILE A 496 19.45 24.44 -17.34
CA ILE A 496 20.02 24.26 -16.00
C ILE A 496 21.08 23.15 -16.04
N ALA A 497 20.79 22.01 -16.65
CA ALA A 497 21.72 20.89 -16.79
C ALA A 497 22.98 21.27 -17.59
N GLY A 498 22.84 21.99 -18.70
CA GLY A 498 23.95 22.47 -19.52
C GLY A 498 24.88 23.41 -18.74
N ARG A 499 24.32 24.38 -18.01
CA ARG A 499 25.09 25.32 -17.18
C ARG A 499 25.77 24.62 -16.00
N LEU A 500 25.06 23.69 -15.35
CA LEU A 500 25.64 22.85 -14.29
C LEU A 500 26.82 22.03 -14.82
N PHE A 501 26.69 21.48 -16.03
CA PHE A 501 27.76 20.72 -16.66
C PHE A 501 28.99 21.59 -16.92
N VAL A 502 28.83 22.78 -17.49
CA VAL A 502 29.93 23.73 -17.73
C VAL A 502 30.67 24.03 -16.43
N ASN A 503 29.93 24.38 -15.37
CA ASN A 503 30.51 24.65 -14.05
C ASN A 503 31.21 23.42 -13.46
N ALA A 504 30.68 22.22 -13.65
CA ALA A 504 31.26 20.97 -13.15
C ALA A 504 32.62 20.65 -13.79
N VAL A 505 32.95 21.21 -14.97
CA VAL A 505 34.19 20.92 -15.71
C VAL A 505 35.14 22.13 -15.86
N GLU A 506 34.72 23.34 -15.50
CA GLU A 506 35.43 24.62 -15.74
C GLU A 506 36.85 24.67 -15.11
N GLY A 507 37.10 23.90 -14.05
CA GLY A 507 38.43 23.82 -13.40
C GLY A 507 39.43 22.85 -14.03
N GLY A 508 38.99 21.97 -14.95
CA GLY A 508 39.82 20.89 -15.50
C GLY A 508 40.04 20.94 -17.01
N VAL A 509 39.22 21.69 -17.74
CA VAL A 509 39.21 21.77 -19.21
C VAL A 509 38.70 23.13 -19.66
N ASP A 510 39.25 23.69 -20.75
CA ASP A 510 38.61 24.80 -21.46
C ASP A 510 37.38 24.29 -22.26
N ILE A 511 36.29 24.06 -21.52
CA ILE A 511 35.03 23.57 -22.09
C ILE A 511 34.43 24.53 -23.13
N ARG A 512 34.73 25.82 -23.02
CA ARG A 512 34.22 26.84 -23.96
C ARG A 512 34.87 26.68 -25.33
N ALA A 513 36.16 26.37 -25.38
CA ALA A 513 36.85 26.04 -26.62
C ALA A 513 36.29 24.74 -27.26
N GLU A 514 36.00 23.71 -26.46
CA GLU A 514 35.47 22.44 -26.96
C GLU A 514 34.04 22.53 -27.49
N LEU A 515 33.20 23.40 -26.91
CA LEU A 515 31.83 23.62 -27.36
C LEU A 515 31.74 24.53 -28.60
N ARG A 516 32.78 25.30 -28.92
CA ARG A 516 32.78 26.29 -30.01
C ARG A 516 32.33 25.71 -31.37
N PRO A 517 32.84 24.56 -31.84
CA PRO A 517 32.41 23.99 -33.11
C PRO A 517 30.90 23.63 -33.13
N LEU A 518 30.35 23.22 -31.99
CA LEU A 518 28.92 22.91 -31.87
C LEU A 518 28.06 24.18 -31.88
N VAL A 519 28.52 25.25 -31.24
CA VAL A 519 27.82 26.54 -31.22
C VAL A 519 27.81 27.20 -32.60
N GLU A 520 28.88 27.03 -33.38
CA GLU A 520 28.96 27.50 -34.77
C GLU A 520 27.91 26.81 -35.67
N VAL A 521 27.66 25.52 -35.43
CA VAL A 521 26.64 24.73 -36.17
C VAL A 521 25.23 25.01 -35.67
N ASN A 522 25.02 25.17 -34.35
CA ASN A 522 23.72 25.46 -33.76
C ASN A 522 23.85 26.45 -32.61
N ARG A 523 23.46 27.71 -32.85
CA ARG A 523 23.50 28.78 -31.82
C ARG A 523 22.66 28.46 -30.58
N GLY A 524 21.58 27.69 -30.72
CA GLY A 524 20.72 27.27 -29.60
C GLY A 524 21.46 26.43 -28.57
N VAL A 525 22.43 25.61 -29.00
CA VAL A 525 23.31 24.83 -28.11
C VAL A 525 24.15 25.76 -27.22
N GLY A 526 24.59 26.90 -27.76
CA GLY A 526 25.30 27.93 -27.00
C GLY A 526 24.45 28.56 -25.89
N ILE A 527 23.15 28.74 -26.13
CA ILE A 527 22.19 29.24 -25.13
C ILE A 527 21.97 28.19 -24.03
N MET A 528 21.82 26.92 -24.41
CA MET A 528 21.63 25.82 -23.47
C MET A 528 22.83 25.68 -22.51
N PHE A 529 24.06 25.71 -23.02
CA PHE A 529 25.26 25.64 -22.17
C PHE A 529 25.62 26.97 -21.49
N GLY A 530 25.06 28.10 -21.91
CA GLY A 530 25.41 29.42 -21.39
C GLY A 530 26.79 29.93 -21.85
N VAL A 531 27.25 29.49 -23.02
CA VAL A 531 28.61 29.77 -23.55
C VAL A 531 28.59 30.75 -24.74
N GLY A 532 27.41 31.23 -25.16
CA GLY A 532 27.23 32.16 -26.29
C GLY A 532 26.73 33.58 -25.97
N GLU A 533 26.47 33.91 -24.70
CA GLU A 533 26.09 35.28 -24.29
C GLU A 533 27.37 36.07 -23.97
N GLY A 534 28.04 36.59 -25.01
CA GLY A 534 29.24 37.39 -24.85
C GLY A 534 30.17 37.37 -26.07
N SER A 535 29.74 38.03 -27.14
CA SER A 535 30.62 38.64 -28.15
C SER A 535 29.91 39.83 -28.76
#